data_AF-A0A349DHN3-F1
#
_entry.id   AF-A0A349DHN3-F1
#
_cell.length_a   1.000
_cell.length_b   1.000
_cell.length_c   1.000
_cell.angle_alpha   90.00
_cell.angle_beta   90.00
_cell.angle_gamma   90.00
#
_symmetry.space_group_name_H-M   'P 1'
#
loop_
_entity.id
_entity.type
_entity.pdbx_description
1 polymer ?
#
loop_
_entity_poly.entity_id
_entity_poly.type
_entity_poly.pdbx_seq_one_letter_code
_entity_poly.pdbx_strand_id
1 'polypeptide(L)'
;MDSMRIKILLLILITSGLATAQVQDSFVITEKKVNFPINRVAPWDFKPKYAFNQAVVFQNRTFDSVLYCRGFRFVKPANLSGSIFQDTTFFSHNIFEQSVNFSGVHFGDSTVFNYNVFNDKANFSQALFSKAFLLYDMEFKGSVSFSGVRFAKGAYFAGVTLHQADFTNAVFLDKIYFDKVHFKKKVHLHNIQLPAEIYMFDVDLKNSFLDFTQAKVPAKPCHLYLKNNQYLHKIKFDYQYFQLDFGERKYFSFREIEQLYVELLKHQKKWGFKKGYQKLLKEYNAFKSNELKAKVDSHVYEPPPVVEEETIVETTQTPAPPKGNNTTKAFVLVIVVLLVLAFVHLRRQERKRKAALYHPVTVPLVTALRPLEPQKPLVPLAVIEQSIRISADLWGDYLLMADQEAKDDTAFWDQYERLLAKVRD
;
A
#
# COMPACT_ATOMS: atom_id res chain seq x y z
N MET A 1 -10.39 29.34 23.82
CA MET A 1 -9.48 28.79 24.85
C MET A 1 -9.36 27.26 24.81
N ASP A 2 -10.18 26.56 24.00
CA ASP A 2 -10.14 25.09 23.88
C ASP A 2 -9.14 24.53 22.85
N SER A 3 -8.63 25.34 21.93
CA SER A 3 -7.62 24.90 20.94
C SER A 3 -6.20 24.81 21.52
N MET A 4 -5.92 25.52 22.63
CA MET A 4 -4.59 25.58 23.24
C MET A 4 -4.36 24.47 24.28
N ARG A 5 -5.42 23.92 24.88
CA ARG A 5 -5.34 22.77 25.81
C ARG A 5 -5.06 21.44 25.11
N ILE A 6 -5.43 21.30 23.82
CA ILE A 6 -5.17 20.09 23.01
C ILE A 6 -3.72 20.04 22.49
N LYS A 7 -3.06 21.20 22.34
CA LYS A 7 -1.66 21.26 21.87
C LYS A 7 -0.63 20.98 22.96
N ILE A 8 -0.99 21.16 24.24
CA ILE A 8 -0.07 21.01 25.38
C ILE A 8 -0.07 19.58 25.95
N LEU A 9 -1.07 18.76 25.65
CA LEU A 9 -1.08 17.35 26.05
C LEU A 9 -0.17 16.44 25.20
N LEU A 10 0.43 16.96 24.12
CA LEU A 10 1.32 16.19 23.25
C LEU A 10 2.81 16.25 23.64
N LEU A 11 3.17 16.92 24.74
CA LEU A 11 4.57 17.04 25.20
C LEU A 11 4.87 16.30 26.52
N ILE A 12 3.88 15.68 27.18
CA ILE A 12 4.07 15.09 28.53
C ILE A 12 4.14 13.55 28.52
N LEU A 13 3.88 12.86 27.40
CA LEU A 13 3.83 11.38 27.38
C LEU A 13 4.98 10.67 26.66
N ILE A 14 6.17 11.29 26.57
CA ILE A 14 7.37 10.62 26.03
C ILE A 14 8.59 10.67 26.99
N THR A 15 8.48 11.25 28.17
CA THR A 15 9.60 11.30 29.15
C THR A 15 9.24 10.66 30.49
N SER A 16 9.11 9.33 30.49
CA SER A 16 9.57 8.42 31.55
C SER A 16 8.88 7.06 31.38
N GLY A 17 9.67 5.99 31.33
CA GLY A 17 9.15 4.66 31.62
C GLY A 17 8.54 4.68 33.03
N LEU A 18 7.38 4.03 33.18
CA LEU A 18 6.42 4.12 34.29
C LEU A 18 5.38 5.24 34.17
N ALA A 19 4.37 5.00 33.33
CA ALA A 19 3.02 5.41 33.68
C ALA A 19 2.04 4.36 33.15
N THR A 20 1.38 3.67 34.07
CA THR A 20 0.09 3.02 33.84
C THR A 20 -0.90 4.12 33.46
N ALA A 21 -0.92 4.50 32.18
CA ALA A 21 -1.88 5.47 31.71
C ALA A 21 -3.25 4.77 31.62
N GLN A 22 -4.09 4.89 32.66
CA GLN A 22 -5.53 4.79 32.48
C GLN A 22 -5.92 5.91 31.51
N VAL A 23 -5.95 5.62 30.21
CA VAL A 23 -6.30 6.63 29.21
C VAL A 23 -7.79 6.56 28.97
N GLN A 24 -8.54 7.43 29.66
CA GLN A 24 -9.97 7.64 29.42
C GLN A 24 -10.25 8.80 28.45
N ASP A 25 -9.22 9.42 27.87
CA ASP A 25 -9.39 10.51 26.89
C ASP A 25 -8.87 10.10 25.51
N SER A 26 -9.75 10.26 24.52
CA SER A 26 -9.49 10.02 23.10
C SER A 26 -8.22 10.73 22.61
N PHE A 27 -7.20 9.98 22.20
CA PHE A 27 -6.09 10.57 21.44
C PHE A 27 -6.61 11.02 20.07
N VAL A 28 -6.70 12.33 19.88
CA VAL A 28 -6.77 12.93 18.55
C VAL A 28 -5.32 13.17 18.11
N ILE A 29 -4.81 12.33 17.21
CA ILE A 29 -3.53 12.59 16.53
C ILE A 29 -3.82 13.68 15.49
N THR A 30 -3.78 14.94 15.90
CA THR A 30 -3.84 16.09 14.98
C THR A 30 -2.46 16.72 14.81
N GLU A 31 -1.95 16.58 13.58
CA GLU A 31 -0.95 17.40 12.88
C GLU A 31 0.43 17.66 13.51
N LYS A 32 1.42 16.88 13.07
CA LYS A 32 2.46 17.34 12.12
C LYS A 32 3.33 16.14 11.74
N LYS A 33 3.49 15.93 10.43
CA LYS A 33 4.37 14.94 9.75
C LYS A 33 5.33 14.20 10.69
N VAL A 34 5.00 12.98 11.06
CA VAL A 34 5.98 12.07 11.65
C VAL A 34 6.64 11.29 10.50
N ASN A 35 7.66 11.90 9.89
CA ASN A 35 8.52 11.23 8.93
C ASN A 35 9.43 10.26 9.69
N PHE A 36 9.29 8.96 9.44
CA PHE A 36 10.27 7.97 9.89
C PHE A 36 11.14 7.52 8.71
N PRO A 37 12.47 7.40 8.88
CA PRO A 37 13.36 7.01 7.81
C PRO A 37 12.99 5.63 7.26
N ILE A 38 12.92 5.54 5.93
CA ILE A 38 12.79 4.30 5.18
C ILE A 38 14.23 3.85 4.93
N ASN A 39 14.63 2.69 5.47
CA ASN A 39 15.75 1.95 4.89
C ASN A 39 15.68 0.45 5.23
N ARG A 40 15.62 -0.33 4.13
CA ARG A 40 16.12 -1.68 3.84
C ARG A 40 15.71 -2.88 4.73
N VAL A 41 14.82 -3.67 4.13
CA VAL A 41 14.74 -5.15 4.03
C VAL A 41 15.79 -5.96 4.80
N ALA A 42 15.33 -6.68 5.84
CA ALA A 42 15.87 -7.93 6.37
C ALA A 42 14.73 -8.69 7.09
N PRO A 43 14.79 -10.04 7.21
CA PRO A 43 13.64 -10.89 7.49
C PRO A 43 13.18 -10.80 8.95
N TRP A 44 11.84 -10.72 9.13
CA TRP A 44 11.00 -11.09 10.30
C TRP A 44 11.45 -10.79 11.74
N ASP A 45 12.56 -10.10 11.98
CA ASP A 45 13.07 -9.78 13.32
C ASP A 45 12.87 -8.28 13.66
N PHE A 46 11.69 -7.76 13.29
CA PHE A 46 11.34 -6.37 13.57
C PHE A 46 11.00 -6.19 15.05
N LYS A 47 11.80 -5.38 15.75
CA LYS A 47 11.47 -4.89 17.09
C LYS A 47 10.61 -3.62 16.98
N PRO A 48 9.35 -3.65 17.43
CA PRO A 48 8.50 -2.47 17.43
C PRO A 48 9.10 -1.38 18.33
N LYS A 49 8.96 -0.12 17.90
CA LYS A 49 9.59 1.05 18.56
C LYS A 49 8.83 1.47 19.82
N TYR A 50 7.52 1.31 19.82
CA TYR A 50 6.63 1.74 20.89
C TYR A 50 5.57 0.67 21.14
N ALA A 51 5.18 0.48 22.41
CA ALA A 51 4.19 -0.51 22.78
C ALA A 51 3.00 0.12 23.54
N PHE A 52 1.79 -0.23 23.11
CA PHE A 52 0.56 0.02 23.86
C PHE A 52 0.21 -1.22 24.67
N ASN A 53 0.42 -1.14 25.98
CA ASN A 53 0.13 -2.24 26.92
C ASN A 53 -1.34 -2.29 27.37
N GLN A 54 -2.14 -1.31 26.97
CA GLN A 54 -3.58 -1.23 27.19
C GLN A 54 -4.34 -1.25 25.87
N ALA A 55 -5.65 -1.51 25.95
CA ALA A 55 -6.51 -1.48 24.78
C ALA A 55 -6.55 -0.08 24.17
N VAL A 56 -6.52 0.02 22.85
CA VAL A 56 -6.55 1.29 22.13
C VAL A 56 -7.92 1.45 21.48
N VAL A 57 -8.65 2.51 21.82
CA VAL A 57 -10.04 2.71 21.34
C VAL A 57 -10.17 4.05 20.63
N PHE A 58 -10.34 3.97 19.31
CA PHE A 58 -10.66 5.04 18.39
C PHE A 58 -11.98 4.81 17.68
N GLN A 59 -12.94 4.14 18.30
CA GLN A 59 -14.25 3.85 17.71
C GLN A 59 -15.04 5.14 17.42
N ASN A 60 -15.70 5.19 16.27
CA ASN A 60 -16.55 6.31 15.80
C ASN A 60 -15.84 7.67 15.84
N ARG A 61 -14.55 7.69 15.49
CA ARG A 61 -13.75 8.93 15.44
C ARG A 61 -13.53 9.39 14.01
N THR A 62 -13.38 10.70 13.83
CA THR A 62 -13.02 11.28 12.54
C THR A 62 -11.58 11.81 12.62
N PHE A 63 -10.80 11.52 11.59
CA PHE A 63 -9.43 11.97 11.39
C PHE A 63 -9.36 12.78 10.10
N ASP A 64 -9.20 14.10 10.23
CA ASP A 64 -9.25 15.02 9.09
C ASP A 64 -7.90 15.18 8.39
N SER A 65 -6.83 14.66 9.00
CA SER A 65 -5.45 14.73 8.48
C SER A 65 -4.91 13.35 8.14
N VAL A 66 -3.80 13.34 7.40
CA VAL A 66 -3.04 12.13 7.09
C VAL A 66 -2.66 11.39 8.37
N LEU A 67 -3.03 10.12 8.49
CA LEU A 67 -2.66 9.27 9.62
C LEU A 67 -1.39 8.47 9.30
N TYR A 68 -0.40 8.56 10.17
CA TYR A 68 0.80 7.71 10.16
C TYR A 68 0.84 6.83 11.41
N CYS A 69 0.37 5.59 11.29
CA CYS A 69 0.48 4.56 12.32
C CYS A 69 1.68 3.66 11.99
N ARG A 70 2.86 3.96 12.54
CA ARG A 70 4.10 3.25 12.18
C ARG A 70 4.93 2.79 13.37
N GLY A 71 5.32 1.52 13.36
CA GLY A 71 6.28 0.98 14.31
C GLY A 71 5.70 0.67 15.69
N PHE A 72 4.38 0.53 15.81
CA PHE A 72 3.70 0.28 17.08
C PHE A 72 3.45 -1.21 17.33
N ARG A 73 3.55 -1.61 18.60
CA ARG A 73 3.07 -2.89 19.11
C ARG A 73 1.81 -2.68 19.93
N PHE A 74 0.70 -3.26 19.52
CA PHE A 74 -0.55 -3.27 20.26
C PHE A 74 -0.63 -4.60 21.01
N VAL A 75 -0.34 -4.57 22.32
CA VAL A 75 -0.31 -5.78 23.18
C VAL A 75 -1.72 -6.23 23.55
N LYS A 76 -2.64 -5.27 23.65
CA LYS A 76 -4.06 -5.47 23.90
C LYS A 76 -4.87 -5.08 22.65
N PRO A 77 -6.18 -5.39 22.61
CA PRO A 77 -6.98 -5.16 21.42
C PRO A 77 -7.03 -3.69 21.01
N ALA A 78 -7.12 -3.45 19.70
CA ALA A 78 -7.30 -2.12 19.13
C ALA A 78 -8.63 -2.01 18.39
N ASN A 79 -9.42 -0.98 18.66
CA ASN A 79 -10.74 -0.79 18.08
C ASN A 79 -10.84 0.57 17.37
N LEU A 80 -10.95 0.54 16.05
CA LEU A 80 -11.14 1.69 15.16
C LEU A 80 -12.45 1.59 14.38
N SER A 81 -13.41 0.80 14.88
CA SER A 81 -14.67 0.55 14.18
C SER A 81 -15.50 1.83 14.01
N GLY A 82 -16.22 1.93 12.89
CA GLY A 82 -17.07 3.07 12.55
C GLY A 82 -16.35 4.39 12.33
N SER A 83 -15.01 4.41 12.34
CA SER A 83 -14.22 5.63 12.23
C SER A 83 -14.05 6.08 10.78
N ILE A 84 -13.79 7.37 10.60
CA ILE A 84 -13.65 8.02 9.30
C ILE A 84 -12.25 8.63 9.19
N PHE A 85 -11.50 8.25 8.16
CA PHE A 85 -10.20 8.81 7.81
C PHE A 85 -10.34 9.60 6.52
N GLN A 86 -10.32 10.93 6.58
CA GLN A 86 -10.60 11.76 5.40
C GLN A 86 -9.43 11.85 4.42
N ASP A 87 -8.19 11.81 4.90
CA ASP A 87 -6.97 11.84 4.08
C ASP A 87 -6.26 10.47 4.10
N THR A 88 -5.16 10.40 3.38
CA THR A 88 -4.35 9.20 3.18
C THR A 88 -3.95 8.59 4.52
N THR A 89 -4.08 7.27 4.64
CA THR A 89 -3.76 6.56 5.89
C THR A 89 -2.69 5.51 5.67
N PHE A 90 -1.69 5.51 6.55
CA PHE A 90 -0.56 4.60 6.52
C PHE A 90 -0.50 3.78 7.81
N PHE A 91 -0.59 2.46 7.69
CA PHE A 91 -0.26 1.49 8.73
C PHE A 91 1.01 0.75 8.32
N SER A 92 2.11 0.99 9.01
CA SER A 92 3.41 0.48 8.58
C SER A 92 4.16 -0.17 9.74
N HIS A 93 4.68 -1.38 9.55
CA HIS A 93 5.56 -2.00 10.55
C HIS A 93 4.90 -2.10 11.95
N ASN A 94 3.61 -2.41 12.02
CA ASN A 94 2.92 -2.59 13.30
C ASN A 94 2.76 -4.07 13.63
N ILE A 95 2.74 -4.39 14.91
CA ILE A 95 2.42 -5.73 15.43
C ILE A 95 1.16 -5.62 16.28
N PHE A 96 0.10 -6.32 15.89
CA PHE A 96 -1.11 -6.48 16.67
C PHE A 96 -1.10 -7.86 17.30
N GLU A 97 -0.85 -7.91 18.60
CA GLU A 97 -0.74 -9.17 19.35
C GLU A 97 -2.10 -9.82 19.60
N GLN A 98 -3.15 -9.00 19.69
CA GLN A 98 -4.53 -9.41 19.87
C GLN A 98 -5.42 -8.82 18.78
N SER A 99 -6.71 -9.14 18.84
CA SER A 99 -7.66 -8.73 17.82
C SER A 99 -7.67 -7.22 17.54
N VAL A 100 -7.83 -6.86 16.26
CA VAL A 100 -8.03 -5.49 15.82
C VAL A 100 -9.36 -5.37 15.07
N ASN A 101 -10.10 -4.29 15.36
CA ASN A 101 -11.41 -4.05 14.77
C ASN A 101 -11.42 -2.75 13.94
N PHE A 102 -11.51 -2.91 12.62
CA PHE A 102 -11.74 -1.87 11.61
C PHE A 102 -13.15 -1.99 10.99
N SER A 103 -14.09 -2.70 11.64
CA SER A 103 -15.42 -2.88 11.05
C SER A 103 -16.15 -1.56 10.84
N GLY A 104 -16.80 -1.40 9.69
CA GLY A 104 -17.51 -0.18 9.33
C GLY A 104 -16.63 1.07 9.18
N VAL A 105 -15.30 0.94 9.16
CA VAL A 105 -14.40 2.07 8.97
C VAL A 105 -14.54 2.65 7.55
N HIS A 106 -14.47 3.97 7.42
CA HIS A 106 -14.45 4.66 6.13
C HIS A 106 -13.09 5.32 5.92
N PHE A 107 -12.33 4.82 4.95
CA PHE A 107 -11.18 5.52 4.41
C PHE A 107 -11.61 6.34 3.18
N GLY A 108 -11.66 7.66 3.35
CA GLY A 108 -11.98 8.64 2.30
C GLY A 108 -10.91 8.75 1.22
N ASP A 109 -9.74 8.16 1.48
CA ASP A 109 -8.55 8.29 0.66
C ASP A 109 -7.80 6.97 0.46
N SER A 110 -6.65 7.03 -0.22
CA SER A 110 -5.76 5.89 -0.40
C SER A 110 -5.29 5.40 0.97
N THR A 111 -5.34 4.09 1.15
CA THR A 111 -4.97 3.44 2.40
C THR A 111 -3.89 2.42 2.14
N VAL A 112 -2.81 2.51 2.91
CA VAL A 112 -1.62 1.68 2.73
C VAL A 112 -1.35 0.94 4.03
N PHE A 113 -1.29 -0.38 3.96
CA PHE A 113 -0.75 -1.24 5.00
C PHE A 113 0.49 -1.93 4.45
N ASN A 114 1.62 -1.80 5.14
CA ASN A 114 2.83 -2.50 4.77
C ASN A 114 3.61 -3.03 5.97
N TYR A 115 4.18 -4.22 5.85
CA TYR A 115 5.02 -4.82 6.90
C TYR A 115 4.31 -4.98 8.26
N ASN A 116 2.97 -5.11 8.26
CA ASN A 116 2.21 -5.34 9.49
C ASN A 116 2.10 -6.84 9.79
N VAL A 117 2.01 -7.17 11.08
CA VAL A 117 1.73 -8.53 11.54
C VAL A 117 0.50 -8.49 12.44
N PHE A 118 -0.52 -9.27 12.08
CA PHE A 118 -1.71 -9.50 12.89
C PHE A 118 -1.64 -10.93 13.46
N ASN A 119 -1.20 -11.05 14.72
CA ASN A 119 -1.03 -12.35 15.38
C ASN A 119 -2.38 -13.01 15.73
N ASP A 120 -3.44 -12.21 15.85
CA ASP A 120 -4.81 -12.66 16.10
C ASP A 120 -5.78 -12.07 15.03
N LYS A 121 -7.10 -12.14 15.27
CA LYS A 121 -8.15 -11.75 14.32
C LYS A 121 -8.09 -10.28 13.90
N ALA A 122 -8.23 -10.02 12.60
CA ALA A 122 -8.40 -8.67 12.07
C ALA A 122 -9.76 -8.54 11.37
N ASN A 123 -10.54 -7.53 11.75
CA ASN A 123 -11.89 -7.35 11.23
C ASN A 123 -12.01 -6.07 10.40
N PHE A 124 -12.15 -6.19 9.08
CA PHE A 124 -12.46 -5.10 8.13
C PHE A 124 -13.89 -5.23 7.56
N SER A 125 -14.77 -5.97 8.22
CA SER A 125 -16.14 -6.16 7.73
C SER A 125 -16.87 -4.83 7.56
N GLN A 126 -17.63 -4.69 6.47
CA GLN A 126 -18.36 -3.46 6.12
C GLN A 126 -17.48 -2.20 5.98
N ALA A 127 -16.15 -2.33 5.90
CA ALA A 127 -15.28 -1.19 5.67
C ALA A 127 -15.47 -0.63 4.25
N LEU A 128 -15.29 0.68 4.10
CA LEU A 128 -15.35 1.40 2.84
C LEU A 128 -13.99 2.02 2.51
N PHE A 129 -13.41 1.61 1.38
CA PHE A 129 -12.20 2.22 0.82
C PHE A 129 -12.57 3.03 -0.43
N SER A 130 -12.53 4.36 -0.31
CA SER A 130 -12.98 5.28 -1.37
C SER A 130 -11.97 5.43 -2.51
N LYS A 131 -10.68 5.15 -2.22
CA LYS A 131 -9.59 5.14 -3.21
C LYS A 131 -8.80 3.83 -3.11
N ALA A 132 -7.55 3.84 -3.56
CA ALA A 132 -6.73 2.63 -3.64
C ALA A 132 -6.48 2.04 -2.24
N PHE A 133 -6.68 0.73 -2.12
CA PHE A 133 -6.34 -0.05 -0.92
C PHE A 133 -5.13 -0.92 -1.22
N LEU A 134 -4.05 -0.71 -0.47
CA LEU A 134 -2.75 -1.31 -0.77
C LEU A 134 -2.25 -2.10 0.45
N LEU A 135 -2.08 -3.42 0.30
CA LEU A 135 -1.45 -4.32 1.26
C LEU A 135 -0.12 -4.83 0.70
N TYR A 136 0.98 -4.58 1.41
CA TYR A 136 2.33 -4.96 1.00
C TYR A 136 3.07 -5.74 2.09
N ASP A 137 3.66 -6.88 1.72
CA ASP A 137 4.63 -7.61 2.54
C ASP A 137 4.18 -7.77 4.00
N MET A 138 2.98 -8.29 4.21
CA MET A 138 2.36 -8.35 5.53
C MET A 138 1.70 -9.70 5.81
N GLU A 139 1.49 -10.02 7.08
CA GLU A 139 0.96 -11.32 7.50
C GLU A 139 -0.24 -11.20 8.43
N PHE A 140 -1.33 -11.88 8.07
CA PHE A 140 -2.44 -12.20 8.96
C PHE A 140 -2.27 -13.65 9.43
N LYS A 141 -1.73 -13.84 10.66
CA LYS A 141 -1.60 -15.18 11.28
C LYS A 141 -2.95 -15.64 11.84
N GLY A 142 -3.74 -14.72 12.37
CA GLY A 142 -5.15 -14.93 12.69
C GLY A 142 -6.07 -14.88 11.46
N SER A 143 -7.37 -15.07 11.67
CA SER A 143 -8.36 -14.91 10.61
C SER A 143 -8.59 -13.43 10.28
N VAL A 144 -8.68 -13.08 8.99
CA VAL A 144 -9.09 -11.75 8.55
C VAL A 144 -10.47 -11.79 7.90
N SER A 145 -11.35 -10.86 8.31
CA SER A 145 -12.66 -10.68 7.66
C SER A 145 -12.68 -9.40 6.85
N PHE A 146 -12.97 -9.53 5.57
CA PHE A 146 -13.35 -8.50 4.60
C PHE A 146 -14.83 -8.64 4.22
N SER A 147 -15.65 -9.22 5.11
CA SER A 147 -17.05 -9.50 4.80
C SER A 147 -17.84 -8.20 4.56
N GLY A 148 -18.49 -8.09 3.40
CA GLY A 148 -19.21 -6.88 2.99
C GLY A 148 -18.34 -5.64 2.78
N VAL A 149 -17.02 -5.78 2.70
CA VAL A 149 -16.13 -4.66 2.39
C VAL A 149 -16.44 -4.09 1.01
N ARG A 150 -16.26 -2.78 0.83
CA ARG A 150 -16.39 -2.12 -0.47
C ARG A 150 -15.09 -1.41 -0.87
N PHE A 151 -14.50 -1.86 -1.97
CA PHE A 151 -13.36 -1.20 -2.61
C PHE A 151 -13.85 -0.42 -3.83
N ALA A 152 -13.86 0.91 -3.72
CA ALA A 152 -14.33 1.79 -4.79
C ALA A 152 -13.32 1.94 -5.94
N LYS A 153 -12.04 1.73 -5.65
CA LYS A 153 -10.92 1.68 -6.61
C LYS A 153 -10.14 0.38 -6.43
N GLY A 154 -9.02 0.24 -7.13
CA GLY A 154 -8.18 -0.96 -7.06
C GLY A 154 -7.79 -1.40 -5.65
N ALA A 155 -7.91 -2.70 -5.38
CA ALA A 155 -7.44 -3.37 -4.18
C ALA A 155 -6.21 -4.23 -4.51
N TYR A 156 -5.10 -3.97 -3.84
CA TYR A 156 -3.80 -4.53 -4.17
C TYR A 156 -3.26 -5.33 -2.99
N PHE A 157 -2.97 -6.60 -3.22
CA PHE A 157 -2.38 -7.53 -2.27
C PHE A 157 -1.08 -8.03 -2.87
N ALA A 158 0.05 -7.55 -2.37
CA ALA A 158 1.38 -7.91 -2.85
C ALA A 158 2.25 -8.43 -1.70
N GLY A 159 2.76 -9.67 -1.80
CA GLY A 159 3.56 -10.29 -0.74
C GLY A 159 2.76 -10.54 0.55
N VAL A 160 1.44 -10.73 0.44
CA VAL A 160 0.55 -10.87 1.60
C VAL A 160 0.35 -12.35 1.93
N THR A 161 0.52 -12.69 3.21
CA THR A 161 0.17 -14.02 3.74
C THR A 161 -1.14 -13.94 4.53
N LEU A 162 -2.11 -14.77 4.14
CA LEU A 162 -3.44 -14.83 4.72
C LEU A 162 -3.68 -16.22 5.30
N HIS A 163 -3.86 -16.33 6.61
CA HIS A 163 -4.12 -17.62 7.22
C HIS A 163 -5.53 -18.14 6.88
N GLN A 164 -6.56 -17.46 7.37
CA GLN A 164 -7.95 -17.65 6.95
C GLN A 164 -8.51 -16.29 6.52
N ALA A 165 -9.18 -16.23 5.37
CA ALA A 165 -9.72 -14.99 4.83
C ALA A 165 -11.20 -15.14 4.45
N ASP A 166 -12.00 -14.14 4.78
CA ASP A 166 -13.42 -14.08 4.42
C ASP A 166 -13.73 -12.83 3.61
N PHE A 167 -14.13 -13.00 2.36
CA PHE A 167 -14.59 -11.95 1.45
C PHE A 167 -16.08 -12.11 1.09
N THR A 168 -16.85 -12.77 1.96
CA THR A 168 -18.29 -12.95 1.74
C THR A 168 -18.96 -11.59 1.54
N ASN A 169 -19.79 -11.43 0.52
CA ASN A 169 -20.43 -10.17 0.14
C ASN A 169 -19.48 -9.01 -0.19
N ALA A 170 -18.17 -9.24 -0.33
CA ALA A 170 -17.22 -8.18 -0.70
C ALA A 170 -17.53 -7.62 -2.09
N VAL A 171 -17.34 -6.31 -2.26
CA VAL A 171 -17.60 -5.60 -3.52
C VAL A 171 -16.34 -4.93 -4.02
N PHE A 172 -15.90 -5.33 -5.21
CA PHE A 172 -14.77 -4.74 -5.91
C PHE A 172 -15.28 -4.02 -7.17
N LEU A 173 -15.16 -2.70 -7.22
CA LEU A 173 -15.75 -1.91 -8.32
C LEU A 173 -14.81 -1.67 -9.50
N ASP A 174 -13.51 -1.83 -9.30
CA ASP A 174 -12.48 -1.47 -10.28
C ASP A 174 -11.66 -2.71 -10.61
N LYS A 175 -10.66 -3.03 -9.78
CA LYS A 175 -9.69 -4.10 -10.04
C LYS A 175 -9.12 -4.72 -8.78
N ILE A 176 -8.71 -5.97 -8.88
CA ILE A 176 -8.03 -6.70 -7.81
C ILE A 176 -6.68 -7.18 -8.30
N TYR A 177 -5.64 -6.97 -7.50
CA TYR A 177 -4.31 -7.50 -7.74
C TYR A 177 -3.89 -8.45 -6.62
N PHE A 178 -3.58 -9.69 -6.98
CA PHE A 178 -2.88 -10.65 -6.15
C PHE A 178 -1.50 -10.91 -6.77
N ASP A 179 -0.44 -10.41 -6.13
CA ASP A 179 0.95 -10.67 -6.48
C ASP A 179 1.67 -11.34 -5.31
N LYS A 180 2.18 -12.56 -5.48
CA LYS A 180 2.86 -13.32 -4.41
C LYS A 180 2.00 -13.46 -3.15
N VAL A 181 0.72 -13.74 -3.33
CA VAL A 181 -0.22 -13.90 -2.22
C VAL A 181 -0.30 -15.35 -1.81
N HIS A 182 -0.15 -15.61 -0.52
CA HIS A 182 -0.16 -16.95 0.04
C HIS A 182 -1.40 -17.17 0.93
N PHE A 183 -2.33 -17.99 0.47
CA PHE A 183 -3.49 -18.40 1.26
C PHE A 183 -3.19 -19.73 1.97
N LYS A 184 -3.01 -19.70 3.30
CA LYS A 184 -2.64 -20.91 4.08
C LYS A 184 -3.83 -21.84 4.35
N LYS A 185 -5.05 -21.31 4.41
CA LYS A 185 -6.29 -22.05 4.64
C LYS A 185 -7.45 -21.51 3.78
N LYS A 186 -8.65 -22.03 4.02
CA LYS A 186 -9.89 -21.73 3.28
C LYS A 186 -10.13 -20.22 3.14
N VAL A 187 -10.54 -19.84 1.94
CA VAL A 187 -11.02 -18.49 1.60
C VAL A 187 -12.52 -18.56 1.33
N HIS A 188 -13.29 -17.68 1.97
CA HIS A 188 -14.72 -17.57 1.70
C HIS A 188 -14.96 -16.45 0.68
N LEU A 189 -15.61 -16.78 -0.45
CA LEU A 189 -15.88 -15.86 -1.56
C LEU A 189 -17.39 -15.80 -1.89
N HIS A 190 -18.26 -16.18 -0.95
CA HIS A 190 -19.70 -16.26 -1.20
C HIS A 190 -20.27 -14.89 -1.56
N ASN A 191 -21.04 -14.80 -2.65
CA ASN A 191 -21.72 -13.57 -3.08
C ASN A 191 -20.77 -12.37 -3.30
N ILE A 192 -19.49 -12.62 -3.61
CA ILE A 192 -18.54 -11.58 -4.01
C ILE A 192 -19.00 -10.93 -5.31
N GLN A 193 -18.90 -9.61 -5.40
CA GLN A 193 -19.07 -8.89 -6.66
C GLN A 193 -17.71 -8.70 -7.32
N LEU A 194 -17.51 -9.37 -8.46
CA LEU A 194 -16.25 -9.35 -9.19
C LEU A 194 -15.97 -7.96 -9.80
N PRO A 195 -14.69 -7.56 -9.86
CA PRO A 195 -14.24 -6.37 -10.56
C PRO A 195 -14.30 -6.54 -12.08
N ALA A 196 -13.91 -5.49 -12.82
CA ALA A 196 -13.67 -5.60 -14.25
C ALA A 196 -12.37 -6.37 -14.55
N GLU A 197 -11.37 -6.28 -13.67
CA GLU A 197 -10.05 -6.88 -13.87
C GLU A 197 -9.57 -7.61 -12.61
N ILE A 198 -9.04 -8.82 -12.79
CA ILE A 198 -8.36 -9.61 -11.76
C ILE A 198 -6.98 -9.99 -12.26
N TYR A 199 -5.97 -9.65 -11.46
CA TYR A 199 -4.59 -10.04 -11.67
C TYR A 199 -4.20 -11.09 -10.64
N MET A 200 -3.76 -12.26 -11.11
CA MET A 200 -3.29 -13.36 -10.27
C MET A 200 -1.90 -13.78 -10.72
N PHE A 201 -0.91 -13.28 -9.98
CA PHE A 201 0.51 -13.52 -10.21
C PHE A 201 1.11 -14.18 -8.97
N ASP A 202 1.76 -15.33 -9.16
CA ASP A 202 2.43 -16.06 -8.08
C ASP A 202 1.50 -16.34 -6.87
N VAL A 203 0.23 -16.66 -7.12
CA VAL A 203 -0.74 -16.97 -6.04
C VAL A 203 -0.53 -18.40 -5.54
N ASP A 204 -0.22 -18.55 -4.26
CA ASP A 204 -0.02 -19.84 -3.62
C ASP A 204 -1.28 -20.33 -2.90
N LEU A 205 -1.79 -21.47 -3.38
CA LEU A 205 -2.96 -22.19 -2.87
C LEU A 205 -2.60 -23.62 -2.44
N LYS A 206 -1.35 -23.88 -2.06
CA LYS A 206 -0.89 -25.22 -1.64
C LYS A 206 -1.82 -25.86 -0.62
N ASN A 207 -2.34 -25.07 0.33
CA ASN A 207 -3.23 -25.51 1.39
C ASN A 207 -4.60 -24.82 1.37
N SER A 208 -4.97 -24.22 0.23
CA SER A 208 -6.21 -23.44 0.08
C SER A 208 -6.94 -23.75 -1.22
N PHE A 209 -8.09 -23.11 -1.42
CA PHE A 209 -8.97 -23.25 -2.57
C PHE A 209 -9.77 -21.97 -2.74
N LEU A 210 -9.92 -21.51 -3.99
CA LEU A 210 -10.75 -20.36 -4.34
C LEU A 210 -11.95 -20.84 -5.15
N ASP A 211 -13.16 -20.56 -4.70
CA ASP A 211 -14.40 -20.88 -5.41
C ASP A 211 -15.15 -19.60 -5.80
N PHE A 212 -15.15 -19.28 -7.09
CA PHE A 212 -15.86 -18.13 -7.65
C PHE A 212 -17.25 -18.49 -8.20
N THR A 213 -17.72 -19.75 -8.05
CA THR A 213 -19.01 -20.18 -8.63
C THR A 213 -20.23 -19.51 -7.99
N GLN A 214 -20.06 -18.94 -6.80
CA GLN A 214 -21.09 -18.19 -6.08
C GLN A 214 -20.86 -16.67 -6.15
N ALA A 215 -19.97 -16.20 -7.03
CA ALA A 215 -19.81 -14.79 -7.30
C ALA A 215 -21.03 -14.23 -8.04
N LYS A 216 -21.35 -12.96 -7.79
CA LYS A 216 -22.38 -12.25 -8.55
C LYS A 216 -21.95 -12.13 -10.00
N VAL A 217 -22.85 -12.49 -10.91
CA VAL A 217 -22.61 -12.46 -12.36
C VAL A 217 -22.28 -11.04 -12.79
N PRO A 218 -21.12 -10.80 -13.43
CA PRO A 218 -20.78 -9.48 -13.92
C PRO A 218 -21.51 -9.20 -15.24
N ALA A 219 -21.93 -7.95 -15.47
CA ALA A 219 -22.60 -7.54 -16.70
C ALA A 219 -21.68 -7.61 -17.94
N LYS A 220 -20.37 -7.48 -17.72
CA LYS A 220 -19.31 -7.64 -18.72
C LYS A 220 -18.37 -8.74 -18.26
N PRO A 221 -17.69 -9.45 -19.17
CA PRO A 221 -16.66 -10.39 -18.77
C PRO A 221 -15.59 -9.73 -17.89
N CYS A 222 -15.17 -10.42 -16.84
CA CYS A 222 -14.03 -10.03 -16.02
C CYS A 222 -12.73 -10.38 -16.75
N HIS A 223 -11.87 -9.40 -17.00
CA HIS A 223 -10.55 -9.61 -17.56
C HIS A 223 -9.67 -10.31 -16.53
N LEU A 224 -9.01 -11.39 -16.93
CA LEU A 224 -8.24 -12.25 -16.06
C LEU A 224 -6.80 -12.33 -16.55
N TYR A 225 -5.88 -11.83 -15.73
CA TYR A 225 -4.44 -11.86 -15.99
C TYR A 225 -3.82 -12.96 -15.12
N LEU A 226 -3.33 -14.02 -15.76
CA LEU A 226 -2.78 -15.19 -15.07
C LEU A 226 -1.29 -15.33 -15.40
N LYS A 227 -0.44 -15.36 -14.37
CA LYS A 227 0.98 -15.71 -14.51
C LYS A 227 1.43 -16.62 -13.37
N ASN A 228 2.24 -17.62 -13.70
CA ASN A 228 2.85 -18.57 -12.75
C ASN A 228 1.83 -19.29 -11.85
N ASN A 229 0.64 -19.59 -12.37
CA ASN A 229 -0.45 -20.17 -11.58
C ASN A 229 -0.37 -21.70 -11.51
N GLN A 230 0.67 -22.23 -10.85
CA GLN A 230 0.83 -23.67 -10.60
C GLN A 230 -0.40 -24.32 -9.89
N TYR A 231 -1.20 -23.51 -9.20
CA TYR A 231 -2.42 -23.94 -8.51
C TYR A 231 -3.72 -23.61 -9.25
N LEU A 232 -3.69 -23.38 -10.56
CA LEU A 232 -4.88 -23.09 -11.36
C LEU A 232 -6.01 -24.12 -11.14
N HIS A 233 -5.68 -25.39 -10.95
CA HIS A 233 -6.63 -26.47 -10.66
C HIS A 233 -7.39 -26.33 -9.32
N LYS A 234 -6.99 -25.39 -8.44
CA LYS A 234 -7.61 -25.06 -7.15
C LYS A 234 -8.38 -23.73 -7.17
N ILE A 235 -8.48 -23.10 -8.34
CA ILE A 235 -9.28 -21.90 -8.56
C ILE A 235 -10.47 -22.33 -9.38
N LYS A 236 -11.64 -22.52 -8.77
CA LYS A 236 -12.84 -22.98 -9.47
C LYS A 236 -13.66 -21.79 -9.94
N PHE A 237 -13.77 -21.65 -11.26
CA PHE A 237 -14.54 -20.60 -11.91
C PHE A 237 -15.03 -21.04 -13.30
N ASP A 238 -16.22 -20.58 -13.69
CA ASP A 238 -16.73 -20.78 -15.04
C ASP A 238 -16.22 -19.67 -15.96
N TYR A 239 -15.45 -20.03 -16.98
CA TYR A 239 -14.82 -19.09 -17.90
C TYR A 239 -15.83 -18.28 -18.73
N GLN A 240 -17.12 -18.66 -18.76
CA GLN A 240 -18.13 -17.88 -19.49
C GLN A 240 -18.15 -16.40 -19.06
N TYR A 241 -17.85 -16.12 -17.78
CA TYR A 241 -17.82 -14.78 -17.19
C TYR A 241 -16.46 -14.09 -17.22
N PHE A 242 -15.44 -14.71 -17.81
CA PHE A 242 -14.07 -14.20 -17.82
C PHE A 242 -13.53 -14.05 -19.24
N GLN A 243 -12.52 -13.23 -19.41
CA GLN A 243 -11.76 -13.10 -20.64
C GLN A 243 -10.29 -13.03 -20.30
N LEU A 244 -9.47 -13.85 -20.96
CA LEU A 244 -8.02 -13.80 -20.79
C LEU A 244 -7.48 -12.48 -21.34
N ASP A 245 -6.61 -11.89 -20.55
CA ASP A 245 -5.86 -10.73 -20.96
C ASP A 245 -4.38 -10.93 -20.63
N PHE A 246 -3.53 -10.64 -21.61
CA PHE A 246 -2.09 -10.83 -21.54
C PHE A 246 -1.34 -9.49 -21.44
N GLY A 247 -2.07 -8.37 -21.35
CA GLY A 247 -1.53 -7.02 -21.35
C GLY A 247 -0.65 -6.77 -22.58
N GLU A 248 0.48 -6.09 -22.38
CA GLU A 248 1.52 -6.01 -23.40
C GLU A 248 2.19 -7.39 -23.56
N ARG A 249 2.01 -8.03 -24.73
CA ARG A 249 2.52 -9.38 -25.06
C ARG A 249 4.03 -9.59 -24.84
N LYS A 250 4.80 -8.53 -24.60
CA LYS A 250 6.26 -8.57 -24.38
C LYS A 250 6.70 -9.39 -23.15
N TYR A 251 5.78 -9.77 -22.28
CA TYR A 251 6.08 -10.51 -21.04
C TYR A 251 5.69 -11.99 -21.06
N PHE A 252 5.09 -12.47 -22.15
CA PHE A 252 4.68 -13.85 -22.32
C PHE A 252 5.20 -14.39 -23.65
N SER A 253 5.87 -15.54 -23.59
CA SER A 253 6.18 -16.31 -24.79
C SER A 253 4.91 -16.96 -25.34
N PHE A 254 4.89 -17.23 -26.65
CA PHE A 254 3.81 -17.98 -27.30
C PHE A 254 3.52 -19.31 -26.59
N ARG A 255 4.57 -20.03 -26.18
CA ARG A 255 4.47 -21.33 -25.51
C ARG A 255 3.78 -21.22 -24.16
N GLU A 256 4.07 -20.18 -23.36
CA GLU A 256 3.40 -19.96 -22.08
C GLU A 256 1.91 -19.68 -22.26
N ILE A 257 1.55 -18.85 -23.25
CA ILE A 257 0.14 -18.54 -23.56
C ILE A 257 -0.60 -19.81 -24.01
N GLU A 258 0.00 -20.58 -24.93
CA GLU A 258 -0.57 -21.86 -25.39
C GLU A 258 -0.81 -22.83 -24.23
N GLN A 259 0.21 -23.01 -23.37
CA GLN A 259 0.10 -23.89 -22.21
C GLN A 259 -1.04 -23.46 -21.28
N LEU A 260 -1.17 -22.15 -21.03
CA LEU A 260 -2.26 -21.62 -20.22
C LEU A 260 -3.64 -21.93 -20.82
N TYR A 261 -3.84 -21.74 -22.13
CA TYR A 261 -5.10 -22.11 -22.79
C TYR A 261 -5.41 -23.60 -22.63
N VAL A 262 -4.42 -24.47 -22.85
CA VAL A 262 -4.59 -25.93 -22.72
C VAL A 262 -4.94 -26.32 -21.28
N GLU A 263 -4.28 -25.74 -20.29
CA GLU A 263 -4.57 -25.98 -18.88
C GLU A 263 -5.98 -25.49 -18.50
N LEU A 264 -6.38 -24.32 -18.97
CA LEU A 264 -7.72 -23.78 -18.73
C LEU A 264 -8.81 -24.62 -19.42
N LEU A 265 -8.57 -25.16 -20.61
CA LEU A 265 -9.50 -26.09 -21.27
C LEU A 265 -9.68 -27.37 -20.46
N LYS A 266 -8.59 -27.97 -19.98
CA LYS A 266 -8.64 -29.11 -19.05
C LYS A 266 -9.39 -28.77 -17.77
N HIS A 267 -9.14 -27.58 -17.22
CA HIS A 267 -9.82 -27.06 -16.05
C HIS A 267 -11.34 -26.93 -16.25
N GLN A 268 -11.78 -26.24 -17.32
CA GLN A 268 -13.19 -26.05 -17.62
C GLN A 268 -13.91 -27.40 -17.83
N LYS A 269 -13.24 -28.36 -18.49
CA LYS A 269 -13.74 -29.74 -18.64
C LYS A 269 -13.85 -30.46 -17.30
N LYS A 270 -12.81 -30.40 -16.45
CA LYS A 270 -12.76 -31.03 -15.12
C LYS A 270 -13.94 -30.61 -14.23
N TRP A 271 -14.31 -29.34 -14.27
CA TRP A 271 -15.40 -28.80 -13.44
C TRP A 271 -16.78 -28.79 -14.12
N GLY A 272 -16.88 -29.29 -15.35
CA GLY A 272 -18.16 -29.39 -16.06
C GLY A 272 -18.71 -28.08 -16.64
N PHE A 273 -17.87 -27.04 -16.76
CA PHE A 273 -18.26 -25.73 -17.28
C PHE A 273 -18.34 -25.72 -18.81
N LYS A 274 -19.41 -26.32 -19.37
CA LYS A 274 -19.58 -26.50 -20.82
C LYS A 274 -19.54 -25.18 -21.60
N LYS A 275 -20.26 -24.15 -21.12
CA LYS A 275 -20.30 -22.83 -21.79
C LYS A 275 -18.93 -22.15 -21.75
N GLY A 276 -18.29 -22.11 -20.58
CA GLY A 276 -16.92 -21.60 -20.43
C GLY A 276 -15.91 -22.32 -21.30
N TYR A 277 -15.98 -23.66 -21.38
CA TYR A 277 -15.12 -24.47 -22.24
C TYR A 277 -15.26 -24.08 -23.72
N GLN A 278 -16.49 -23.96 -24.24
CA GLN A 278 -16.72 -23.63 -25.65
C GLN A 278 -16.23 -22.22 -26.00
N LYS A 279 -16.49 -21.25 -25.11
CA LYS A 279 -15.97 -19.88 -25.27
C LYS A 279 -14.45 -19.87 -25.33
N LEU A 280 -13.80 -20.54 -24.36
CA LEU A 280 -12.34 -20.62 -24.28
C LEU A 280 -11.71 -21.34 -25.49
N LEU A 281 -12.35 -22.40 -25.99
CA LEU A 281 -11.88 -23.14 -27.16
C LEU A 281 -11.87 -22.26 -28.41
N LYS A 282 -12.89 -21.42 -28.58
CA LYS A 282 -12.95 -20.43 -29.67
C LYS A 282 -11.81 -19.42 -29.58
N GLU A 283 -11.53 -18.91 -28.38
CA GLU A 283 -10.42 -17.98 -28.13
C GLU A 283 -9.05 -18.63 -28.41
N TYR A 284 -8.86 -19.89 -27.98
CA TYR A 284 -7.64 -20.66 -28.25
C TYR A 284 -7.40 -20.89 -29.75
N ASN A 285 -8.44 -21.27 -30.49
CA ASN A 285 -8.33 -21.48 -31.93
C ASN A 285 -7.98 -20.17 -32.67
N ALA A 286 -8.57 -19.05 -32.26
CA ALA A 286 -8.24 -17.73 -32.80
C ALA A 286 -6.78 -17.34 -32.50
N PHE A 287 -6.30 -17.59 -31.28
CA PHE A 287 -4.91 -17.39 -30.89
C PHE A 287 -3.95 -18.20 -31.77
N LYS A 288 -4.23 -19.50 -31.99
CA LYS A 288 -3.44 -20.36 -32.87
C LYS A 288 -3.43 -19.87 -34.32
N SER A 289 -4.59 -19.51 -34.87
CA SER A 289 -4.69 -19.04 -36.26
C SER A 289 -3.89 -17.75 -36.50
N ASN A 290 -3.95 -16.79 -35.57
CA ASN A 290 -3.21 -15.54 -35.67
C ASN A 290 -1.68 -15.75 -35.64
N GLU A 291 -1.20 -16.72 -34.86
CA GLU A 291 0.22 -17.08 -34.87
C GLU A 291 0.66 -17.69 -36.20
N LEU A 292 -0.15 -18.60 -36.77
CA LEU A 292 0.17 -19.17 -38.08
C LEU A 292 0.27 -18.07 -39.15
N LYS A 293 -0.65 -17.10 -39.14
CA LYS A 293 -0.61 -15.94 -40.06
C LYS A 293 0.67 -15.12 -39.86
N ALA A 294 1.00 -14.77 -38.62
CA ALA A 294 2.22 -14.01 -38.33
C ALA A 294 3.51 -14.71 -38.79
N LYS A 295 3.56 -16.06 -38.68
CA LYS A 295 4.70 -16.84 -39.19
C LYS A 295 4.78 -16.87 -40.71
N VAL A 296 3.64 -17.01 -41.38
CA VAL A 296 3.55 -16.96 -42.85
C VAL A 296 3.98 -15.59 -43.37
N ASP A 297 3.52 -14.52 -42.74
CA ASP A 297 3.87 -13.14 -43.12
C ASP A 297 5.37 -12.84 -42.86
N SER A 298 5.99 -13.48 -41.85
CA SER A 298 7.43 -13.36 -41.59
C SER A 298 8.34 -14.18 -42.52
N HIS A 299 7.78 -15.04 -43.37
CA HIS A 299 8.53 -15.85 -44.35
C HIS A 299 8.39 -15.35 -45.79
N VAL A 300 7.87 -14.14 -45.99
CA VAL A 300 7.81 -13.48 -47.30
C VAL A 300 8.91 -12.41 -47.41
N TYR A 301 10.01 -12.82 -48.07
CA TYR A 301 11.02 -12.00 -48.77
C TYR A 301 11.99 -11.12 -47.95
N GLU A 302 13.17 -11.66 -47.65
CA GLU A 302 14.43 -10.90 -47.69
C GLU A 302 15.21 -11.35 -48.94
N PRO A 303 15.54 -10.46 -49.90
CA PRO A 303 16.45 -10.82 -50.99
C PRO A 303 17.85 -11.05 -50.41
N PRO A 304 18.64 -11.96 -51.01
CA PRO A 304 19.95 -12.32 -50.46
C PRO A 304 20.89 -11.11 -50.43
N PRO A 305 21.70 -10.94 -49.36
CA PRO A 305 22.69 -9.88 -49.31
C PRO A 305 23.78 -10.16 -50.35
N VAL A 306 24.08 -9.12 -51.13
CA VAL A 306 25.23 -9.07 -52.05
C VAL A 306 26.50 -9.18 -51.22
N VAL A 307 27.38 -10.09 -51.64
CA VAL A 307 28.71 -10.33 -51.07
C VAL A 307 29.61 -9.13 -51.39
N GLU A 308 30.12 -8.47 -50.36
CA GLU A 308 31.35 -7.67 -50.44
C GLU A 308 32.36 -8.21 -49.42
N GLU A 309 33.58 -8.40 -49.91
CA GLU A 309 34.72 -9.04 -49.26
C GLU A 309 35.51 -8.09 -48.34
N GLU A 310 36.12 -8.73 -47.34
CA GLU A 310 37.34 -8.38 -46.60
C GLU A 310 37.39 -7.13 -45.69
N THR A 311 37.57 -7.37 -44.39
CA THR A 311 38.93 -7.33 -43.80
C THR A 311 38.95 -7.84 -42.34
N ILE A 312 40.04 -8.54 -42.04
CA ILE A 312 40.36 -9.27 -40.81
C ILE A 312 40.96 -8.31 -39.78
N VAL A 313 40.54 -8.39 -38.50
CA VAL A 313 41.39 -8.05 -37.35
C VAL A 313 41.24 -9.10 -36.24
N GLU A 314 42.39 -9.58 -35.78
CA GLU A 314 42.60 -10.68 -34.84
C GLU A 314 42.55 -10.27 -33.34
N THR A 315 41.87 -11.13 -32.57
CA THR A 315 42.25 -11.76 -31.28
C THR A 315 42.42 -10.93 -30.00
N THR A 316 41.61 -11.28 -28.97
CA THR A 316 42.10 -11.93 -27.73
C THR A 316 40.95 -12.40 -26.81
N GLN A 317 40.97 -13.68 -26.44
CA GLN A 317 40.30 -14.30 -25.27
C GLN A 317 41.23 -14.12 -24.05
N THR A 318 40.79 -13.93 -22.80
CA THR A 318 40.22 -14.89 -21.80
C THR A 318 39.92 -14.09 -20.49
N PRO A 319 39.47 -14.66 -19.35
CA PRO A 319 38.51 -15.74 -19.07
C PRO A 319 37.37 -15.28 -18.11
N ALA A 320 36.33 -16.10 -17.96
CA ALA A 320 35.21 -15.88 -17.03
C ALA A 320 35.55 -16.13 -15.54
N PRO A 321 34.88 -15.45 -14.60
CA PRO A 321 34.16 -16.17 -13.54
C PRO A 321 32.85 -15.43 -13.10
N PRO A 322 32.17 -15.83 -12.01
CA PRO A 322 31.24 -16.95 -11.91
C PRO A 322 29.77 -16.49 -11.73
N LYS A 323 28.86 -17.47 -11.83
CA LYS A 323 27.42 -17.37 -11.54
C LYS A 323 27.15 -16.69 -10.18
N GLY A 324 26.34 -15.63 -10.20
CA GLY A 324 25.87 -14.93 -8.99
C GLY A 324 24.56 -14.19 -9.23
N ASN A 325 23.52 -14.67 -8.56
CA ASN A 325 22.13 -14.20 -8.47
C ASN A 325 21.90 -12.70 -8.68
N ASN A 326 21.13 -12.38 -9.71
CA ASN A 326 20.58 -11.08 -10.05
C ASN A 326 19.22 -11.42 -10.73
N THR A 327 18.13 -10.67 -10.71
CA THR A 327 17.97 -9.21 -10.59
C THR A 327 16.47 -8.85 -10.62
N THR A 328 15.57 -9.81 -10.85
CA THR A 328 14.14 -9.59 -11.16
C THR A 328 13.29 -9.31 -9.92
N LYS A 329 13.67 -9.83 -8.75
CA LYS A 329 12.98 -9.55 -7.47
C LYS A 329 13.27 -8.14 -6.93
N ALA A 330 14.44 -7.58 -7.26
CA ALA A 330 14.79 -6.19 -6.96
C ALA A 330 14.07 -5.20 -7.91
N PHE A 331 13.65 -5.62 -9.11
CA PHE A 331 13.04 -4.73 -10.12
C PHE A 331 11.54 -4.47 -9.89
N VAL A 332 10.78 -5.46 -9.39
CA VAL A 332 9.33 -5.30 -9.13
C VAL A 332 9.05 -4.48 -7.87
N LEU A 333 9.86 -4.64 -6.81
CA LEU A 333 9.73 -3.84 -5.58
C LEU A 333 10.04 -2.35 -5.85
N VAL A 334 10.98 -2.07 -6.76
CA VAL A 334 11.36 -0.72 -7.19
C VAL A 334 10.23 -0.01 -7.96
N ILE A 335 9.44 -0.73 -8.78
CA ILE A 335 8.29 -0.16 -9.52
C ILE A 335 7.12 0.18 -8.58
N VAL A 336 6.89 -0.64 -7.54
CA VAL A 336 5.86 -0.40 -6.52
C VAL A 336 6.19 0.84 -5.67
N VAL A 337 7.48 1.07 -5.35
CA VAL A 337 7.95 2.26 -4.62
C VAL A 337 7.85 3.54 -5.47
N LEU A 338 8.00 3.44 -6.80
CA LEU A 338 7.97 4.60 -7.69
C LEU A 338 6.55 5.09 -8.01
N LEU A 339 5.54 4.22 -8.09
CA LEU A 339 4.15 4.66 -8.29
C LEU A 339 3.54 5.31 -7.03
N VAL A 340 3.97 4.87 -5.83
CA VAL A 340 3.60 5.53 -4.57
C VAL A 340 4.24 6.94 -4.49
N LEU A 341 5.47 7.11 -4.97
CA LEU A 341 6.14 8.43 -5.11
C LEU A 341 5.42 9.35 -6.13
N ALA A 342 4.91 8.82 -7.24
CA ALA A 342 4.16 9.59 -8.24
C ALA A 342 2.78 10.06 -7.73
N PHE A 343 2.09 9.22 -6.94
CA PHE A 343 0.78 9.54 -6.37
C PHE A 343 0.87 10.62 -5.27
N VAL A 344 1.90 10.59 -4.42
CA VAL A 344 2.16 11.63 -3.41
C VAL A 344 2.59 12.95 -4.07
N HIS A 345 3.24 12.89 -5.23
CA HIS A 345 3.65 14.08 -5.97
C HIS A 345 2.46 14.82 -6.62
N LEU A 346 1.51 14.11 -7.26
CA LEU A 346 0.29 14.72 -7.83
C LEU A 346 -0.61 15.36 -6.76
N ARG A 347 -0.67 14.74 -5.57
CA ARG A 347 -1.31 15.31 -4.36
C ARG A 347 -0.68 16.63 -3.89
N ARG A 348 0.65 16.77 -4.02
CA ARG A 348 1.42 17.99 -3.72
C ARG A 348 1.12 19.13 -4.72
N GLN A 349 0.68 18.79 -5.94
CA GLN A 349 0.25 19.76 -6.95
C GLN A 349 -1.20 20.23 -6.78
N GLU A 350 -2.15 19.36 -6.42
CA GLU A 350 -3.54 19.82 -6.18
C GLU A 350 -3.66 20.75 -4.97
N ARG A 351 -2.85 20.56 -3.91
CA ARG A 351 -2.80 21.52 -2.78
C ARG A 351 -2.27 22.90 -3.23
N LYS A 352 -1.33 22.97 -4.19
CA LYS A 352 -0.89 24.23 -4.80
C LYS A 352 -1.99 24.89 -5.64
N ARG A 353 -2.82 24.11 -6.36
CA ARG A 353 -4.01 24.64 -7.07
C ARG A 353 -5.06 25.21 -6.11
N LYS A 354 -5.26 24.60 -4.94
CA LYS A 354 -6.19 25.11 -3.91
C LYS A 354 -5.71 26.39 -3.21
N ALA A 355 -4.40 26.68 -3.20
CA ALA A 355 -3.84 27.91 -2.62
C ALA A 355 -3.82 29.10 -3.62
N ALA A 356 -3.90 28.83 -4.92
CA ALA A 356 -3.84 29.86 -5.96
C ALA A 356 -5.22 30.44 -6.36
N LEU A 357 -6.34 29.92 -5.85
CA LEU A 357 -7.69 30.43 -6.14
C LEU A 357 -8.24 31.40 -5.07
N TYR A 358 -7.38 31.90 -4.19
CA TYR A 358 -7.71 33.02 -3.29
C TYR A 358 -7.23 34.34 -3.91
N HIS A 359 -8.15 35.01 -4.60
CA HIS A 359 -8.10 36.45 -4.88
C HIS A 359 -9.39 37.10 -4.36
N PRO A 360 -9.36 38.40 -4.00
CA PRO A 360 -10.21 38.97 -2.95
C PRO A 360 -11.66 39.15 -3.38
N VAL A 361 -12.53 39.04 -2.38
CA VAL A 361 -13.99 39.06 -2.49
C VAL A 361 -14.49 40.49 -2.73
N THR A 362 -15.44 40.67 -3.65
CA THR A 362 -16.39 41.80 -3.65
C THR A 362 -17.79 41.25 -3.32
N VAL A 363 -18.36 41.63 -2.17
CA VAL A 363 -19.73 41.26 -1.75
C VAL A 363 -20.62 42.50 -1.84
N PRO A 364 -21.86 42.44 -2.38
CA PRO A 364 -22.85 43.48 -2.15
C PRO A 364 -23.50 43.37 -0.76
N LEU A 365 -23.73 44.54 -0.18
CA LEU A 365 -24.27 44.85 1.14
C LEU A 365 -25.54 44.09 1.54
N VAL A 366 -25.50 43.31 2.63
CA VAL A 366 -26.66 43.05 3.52
C VAL A 366 -26.19 42.99 4.99
N THR A 367 -26.52 44.08 5.69
CA THR A 367 -26.93 44.25 7.11
C THR A 367 -26.29 43.39 8.23
N ALA A 368 -25.29 44.00 8.86
CA ALA A 368 -24.97 44.11 10.29
C ALA A 368 -25.17 42.90 11.24
N LEU A 369 -24.05 42.21 11.53
CA LEU A 369 -23.75 41.65 12.86
C LEU A 369 -22.36 42.15 13.29
N ARG A 370 -22.24 42.58 14.55
CA ARG A 370 -21.09 43.31 15.12
C ARG A 370 -19.75 42.54 15.01
N PRO A 371 -18.61 43.21 14.77
CA PRO A 371 -17.31 42.53 14.74
C PRO A 371 -16.74 42.32 16.16
N LEU A 372 -16.20 41.12 16.41
CA LEU A 372 -15.29 40.82 17.51
C LEU A 372 -13.88 41.28 17.11
N GLU A 373 -13.27 42.17 17.90
CA GLU A 373 -11.87 42.58 17.72
C GLU A 373 -10.89 41.44 18.11
N PRO A 374 -9.84 41.18 17.32
CA PRO A 374 -8.79 40.24 17.69
C PRO A 374 -7.78 40.88 18.68
N GLN A 375 -7.86 40.48 19.95
CA GLN A 375 -6.86 40.79 20.97
C GLN A 375 -5.61 39.90 20.84
N LYS A 376 -4.68 40.26 19.94
CA LYS A 376 -3.22 40.05 20.15
C LYS A 376 -2.41 40.81 19.09
N PRO A 377 -1.39 41.60 19.46
CA PRO A 377 -0.58 42.33 18.48
C PRO A 377 0.20 41.36 17.61
N LEU A 378 0.15 41.58 16.28
CA LEU A 378 0.99 40.88 15.32
C LEU A 378 2.46 41.22 15.57
N VAL A 379 3.29 40.21 15.81
CA VAL A 379 4.75 40.37 15.83
C VAL A 379 5.23 40.57 14.38
N PRO A 380 5.98 41.64 14.07
CA PRO A 380 6.47 41.88 12.71
C PRO A 380 7.38 40.75 12.21
N LEU A 381 7.23 40.38 10.94
CA LEU A 381 7.98 39.30 10.30
C LEU A 381 9.50 39.46 10.43
N ALA A 382 9.99 40.70 10.36
CA ALA A 382 11.42 41.00 10.53
C ALA A 382 11.99 40.54 11.88
N VAL A 383 11.19 40.61 12.95
CA VAL A 383 11.60 40.15 14.29
C VAL A 383 11.74 38.63 14.31
N ILE A 384 10.81 37.93 13.64
CA ILE A 384 10.83 36.46 13.53
C ILE A 384 12.04 36.01 12.71
N GLU A 385 12.32 36.67 11.59
CA GLU A 385 13.46 36.34 10.72
C GLU A 385 14.81 36.59 11.40
N GLN A 386 14.92 37.67 12.20
CA GLN A 386 16.11 37.96 12.99
C GLN A 386 16.34 36.90 14.08
N SER A 387 15.29 36.46 14.79
CA SER A 387 15.40 35.37 15.78
C SER A 387 15.84 34.05 15.16
N ILE A 388 15.38 33.74 13.94
CA ILE A 388 15.79 32.52 13.21
C ILE A 388 17.28 32.58 12.84
N ARG A 389 17.79 33.74 12.39
CA ARG A 389 19.20 33.92 12.05
C ARG A 389 20.10 33.78 13.28
N ILE A 390 19.76 34.44 14.39
CA ILE A 390 20.52 34.33 15.65
C ILE A 390 20.55 32.89 16.15
N SER A 391 19.41 32.18 16.05
CA SER A 391 19.35 30.76 16.38
C SER A 391 20.27 29.92 15.48
N ALA A 392 20.21 30.13 14.17
CA ALA A 392 21.02 29.35 13.23
C ALA A 392 22.54 29.50 13.48
N ASP A 393 23.02 30.70 13.80
CA ASP A 393 24.42 30.93 14.17
C ASP A 393 24.78 30.26 15.51
N LEU A 394 23.91 30.36 16.54
CA LEU A 394 24.14 29.73 17.85
C LEU A 394 24.18 28.20 17.78
N TRP A 395 23.43 27.60 16.85
CA TRP A 395 23.39 26.16 16.63
C TRP A 395 24.42 25.67 15.60
N GLY A 396 25.06 26.58 14.85
CA GLY A 396 26.03 26.26 13.79
C GLY A 396 27.31 25.60 14.28
N ASP A 397 27.75 25.92 15.50
CA ASP A 397 28.96 25.37 16.13
C ASP A 397 28.69 24.03 16.87
N TYR A 398 27.47 23.49 16.79
CA TYR A 398 27.07 22.26 17.49
C TYR A 398 27.57 21.00 16.76
N LEU A 399 28.83 20.63 17.01
CA LEU A 399 29.40 19.35 16.57
C LEU A 399 28.95 18.20 17.49
N LEU A 400 28.03 17.36 17.00
CA LEU A 400 27.79 16.04 17.58
C LEU A 400 29.03 15.16 17.33
N MET A 401 29.79 14.88 18.40
CA MET A 401 30.86 13.88 18.38
C MET A 401 30.24 12.53 17.94
N ALA A 402 30.60 12.05 16.75
CA ALA A 402 29.88 11.00 16.04
C ALA A 402 30.32 9.58 16.42
N ASP A 403 31.17 9.43 17.44
CA ASP A 403 31.99 8.23 17.59
C ASP A 403 32.32 7.85 19.05
N GLN A 404 31.59 8.39 20.03
CA GLN A 404 31.58 7.79 21.37
C GLN A 404 30.17 7.34 21.76
N GLU A 405 30.03 6.05 22.07
CA GLU A 405 28.85 5.49 22.71
C GLU A 405 28.48 6.38 23.91
N ALA A 406 27.27 6.96 23.87
CA ALA A 406 26.73 7.78 24.94
C ALA A 406 26.73 6.98 26.25
N LYS A 407 27.76 7.19 27.06
CA LYS A 407 27.87 6.67 28.42
C LYS A 407 27.88 7.76 29.48
N ASP A 408 27.76 9.02 29.09
CA ASP A 408 27.67 10.12 30.05
C ASP A 408 26.64 11.16 29.60
N ASP A 409 25.38 10.93 30.00
CA ASP A 409 24.25 11.83 29.71
C ASP A 409 24.50 13.24 30.26
N THR A 410 25.30 13.38 31.31
CA THR A 410 25.50 14.63 32.05
C THR A 410 26.22 15.72 31.23
N ALA A 411 27.26 15.34 30.47
CA ALA A 411 28.03 16.28 29.67
C ALA A 411 27.23 16.87 28.49
N PHE A 412 26.34 16.05 27.90
CA PHE A 412 25.43 16.49 26.85
C PHE A 412 24.44 17.54 27.38
N TRP A 413 23.83 17.28 28.54
CA TRP A 413 22.86 18.20 29.15
C TRP A 413 23.51 19.51 29.59
N ASP A 414 24.73 19.47 30.13
CA ASP A 414 25.46 20.69 30.50
C ASP A 414 25.78 21.58 29.29
N GLN A 415 26.13 20.99 28.15
CA GLN A 415 26.41 21.75 26.92
C GLN A 415 25.13 22.34 26.32
N TYR A 416 24.02 21.61 26.40
CA TYR A 416 22.68 22.06 25.98
C TYR A 416 22.17 23.23 26.84
N GLU A 417 22.29 23.13 28.16
CA GLU A 417 21.86 24.20 29.09
C GLU A 417 22.71 25.47 28.94
N ARG A 418 24.02 25.36 28.67
CA ARG A 418 24.87 26.52 28.36
C ARG A 418 24.46 27.23 27.06
N LEU A 419 23.99 26.49 26.06
CA LEU A 419 23.45 27.06 24.83
C LEU A 419 22.10 27.74 25.06
N LEU A 420 21.23 27.14 25.88
CA LEU A 420 19.95 27.76 26.27
C LEU A 420 20.15 29.06 27.08
N ALA A 421 21.15 29.12 27.96
CA ALA A 421 21.48 30.32 28.72
C ALA A 421 21.90 31.48 27.79
N LYS A 422 22.70 31.19 26.74
CA LYS A 422 23.11 32.20 25.73
C LYS A 422 21.98 32.70 24.83
N VAL A 423 20.87 31.98 24.73
CA VAL A 423 19.68 32.38 23.96
C VAL A 423 18.70 33.20 24.82
N ARG A 424 18.86 33.14 26.16
CA ARG A 424 17.99 33.80 27.13
C ARG A 424 18.40 35.24 27.47
N ASP A 425 19.68 35.55 27.37
CA ASP A 425 20.25 36.92 27.41
C ASP A 425 20.26 37.53 26.00
#